data_AF-A0A1E1WP13-F1
#
_entry.id   AF-A0A1E1WP13-F1
#
_cell.length_a   1.000
_cell.length_b   1.000
_cell.length_c   1.000
_cell.angle_alpha   90.00
_cell.angle_beta   90.00
_cell.angle_gamma   90.00
#
_symmetry.space_group_name_H-M   'P 1'
#
loop_
_entity.id
_entity.type
_entity.pdbx_description
1 polymer ?
#
loop_
_entity_poly.entity_id
_entity_poly.type
_entity_poly.pdbx_seq_one_letter_code
_entity_poly.pdbx_strand_id
1 'polypeptide(L)'
;ELATRHRSEAWAAARERLHEQRDLLRKLMETTQLAQMKQLEVKHDKELKDMNARQAKISVETSKEVANDKTLKTKQEKDRRLREKKQNNTKKFMDERKTQTIKHNREKEKLKVVHDKQLDELSKDLDNLIAMYKMEEGEAALGGNMECFA
;
A
#
# COMPACT_ATOMS: atom_id res chain seq x y z
N GLU A 1 -10.77 52.26 9.47
CA GLU A 1 -10.66 51.34 10.63
C GLU A 1 -11.55 50.10 10.52
N LEU A 2 -12.86 50.22 10.25
CA LEU A 2 -13.75 49.04 10.14
C LEU A 2 -13.40 48.12 8.94
N ALA A 3 -13.14 48.70 7.76
CA ALA A 3 -12.80 47.94 6.55
C ALA A 3 -11.46 47.19 6.65
N THR A 4 -10.47 47.78 7.32
CA THR A 4 -9.18 47.14 7.59
C THR A 4 -9.32 46.00 8.59
N ARG A 5 -10.15 46.17 9.62
CA ARG A 5 -10.47 45.10 10.59
C ARG A 5 -11.19 43.93 9.93
N HIS A 6 -12.25 44.17 9.15
CA HIS A 6 -12.95 43.10 8.42
C HIS A 6 -12.05 42.35 7.45
N ARG A 7 -11.13 43.04 6.76
CA ARG A 7 -10.14 42.39 5.89
C ARG A 7 -9.19 41.49 6.68
N SER A 8 -8.69 41.97 7.82
CA SER A 8 -7.80 41.19 8.68
C SER A 8 -8.49 39.92 9.24
N GLU A 9 -9.74 40.05 9.68
CA GLU A 9 -10.55 38.93 10.16
C GLU A 9 -10.84 37.91 9.05
N ALA A 10 -11.16 38.36 7.83
CA ALA A 10 -11.37 37.48 6.67
C ALA A 10 -10.10 36.69 6.29
N TRP A 11 -8.94 37.33 6.30
CA TRP A 11 -7.66 36.65 6.05
C TRP A 11 -7.28 35.66 7.16
N ALA A 12 -7.56 35.99 8.42
CA ALA A 12 -7.36 35.06 9.53
C ALA A 12 -8.20 33.79 9.38
N ALA A 13 -9.49 33.94 9.06
CA ALA A 13 -10.38 32.82 8.80
C ALA A 13 -9.94 31.99 7.56
N ALA A 14 -9.46 32.64 6.50
CA ALA A 14 -8.92 31.95 5.34
C ALA A 14 -7.69 31.10 5.66
N ARG A 15 -6.76 31.62 6.47
CA ARG A 15 -5.58 30.86 6.93
C ARG A 15 -5.96 29.66 7.78
N GLU A 16 -6.87 29.84 8.73
CA GLU A 16 -7.36 28.75 9.57
C GLU A 16 -7.96 27.63 8.71
N ARG A 17 -8.84 28.00 7.76
CA ARG A 17 -9.44 27.05 6.81
C ARG A 17 -8.40 26.31 5.96
N LEU A 18 -7.31 26.97 5.55
CA LEU A 18 -6.22 26.31 4.80
C LEU A 18 -5.50 25.27 5.67
N HIS A 19 -5.27 25.55 6.95
CA HIS A 19 -4.68 24.60 7.88
C HIS A 19 -5.60 23.40 8.14
N GLU A 20 -6.90 23.63 8.35
CA GLU A 20 -7.88 22.55 8.51
C GLU A 20 -7.96 21.65 7.27
N GLN A 21 -7.96 22.24 6.08
CA GLN A 21 -7.97 21.51 4.82
C GLN A 21 -6.71 20.67 4.64
N ARG A 22 -5.53 21.21 5.01
CA ARG A 22 -4.26 20.47 4.99
C ARG A 22 -4.37 19.21 5.84
N ASP A 23 -4.82 19.35 7.08
CA ASP A 23 -4.91 18.23 8.03
C ASP A 23 -5.95 17.19 7.57
N LEU A 24 -7.08 17.65 7.03
CA LEU A 24 -8.12 16.77 6.49
C LEU A 24 -7.59 15.95 5.30
N LEU A 25 -6.93 16.59 4.33
CA LEU A 25 -6.39 15.92 3.14
C LEU A 25 -5.34 14.89 3.52
N ARG A 26 -4.44 15.24 4.45
CA ARG A 26 -3.44 14.30 4.98
C ARG A 26 -4.11 13.09 5.63
N LYS A 27 -5.10 13.32 6.50
CA LYS A 27 -5.82 12.24 7.18
C LYS A 27 -6.54 11.31 6.20
N LEU A 28 -7.18 11.87 5.17
CA LEU A 28 -7.84 11.08 4.11
C LEU A 28 -6.83 10.23 3.33
N MET A 29 -5.65 10.79 3.02
CA MET A 29 -4.58 10.07 2.37
C MET A 29 -4.08 8.90 3.24
N GLU A 30 -3.74 9.15 4.50
CA GLU A 30 -3.28 8.10 5.45
C GLU A 30 -4.34 7.00 5.63
N THR A 31 -5.62 7.37 5.74
CA THR A 31 -6.74 6.40 5.82
C THR A 31 -6.82 5.53 4.57
N THR A 32 -6.66 6.13 3.39
CA THR A 32 -6.69 5.43 2.10
C THR A 32 -5.49 4.48 1.97
N GLN A 33 -4.30 4.93 2.36
CA GLN A 33 -3.07 4.14 2.35
C GLN A 33 -3.18 2.93 3.29
N LEU A 34 -3.75 3.10 4.49
CA LEU A 34 -4.05 2.01 5.41
C LEU A 34 -5.02 0.99 4.79
N ALA A 35 -6.06 1.45 4.11
CA ALA A 35 -7.01 0.58 3.42
C ALA A 35 -6.33 -0.21 2.29
N GLN A 36 -5.44 0.42 1.51
CA GLN A 36 -4.66 -0.24 0.45
C GLN A 36 -3.72 -1.31 1.02
N MET A 37 -3.04 -1.03 2.15
CA MET A 37 -2.22 -2.03 2.84
C MET A 37 -3.05 -3.24 3.28
N LYS A 38 -4.22 -3.01 3.88
CA LYS A 38 -5.12 -4.09 4.30
C LYS A 38 -5.62 -4.92 3.12
N GLN A 39 -5.95 -4.28 2.00
CA GLN A 39 -6.35 -5.00 0.78
C GLN A 39 -5.21 -5.86 0.24
N LEU A 40 -3.97 -5.36 0.27
CA LEU A 40 -2.80 -6.12 -0.14
C LEU A 40 -2.58 -7.35 0.76
N GLU A 41 -2.78 -7.21 2.07
CA GLU A 41 -2.68 -8.33 3.02
C GLU A 41 -3.74 -9.40 2.76
N VAL A 42 -5.00 -9.00 2.52
CA VAL A 42 -6.06 -9.94 2.15
C VAL A 42 -5.73 -10.71 0.88
N LYS A 43 -5.15 -10.03 -0.12
CA LYS A 43 -4.66 -10.67 -1.35
C LYS A 43 -3.54 -11.68 -1.04
N HIS A 44 -2.56 -11.30 -0.24
CA HIS A 44 -1.44 -12.17 0.16
C HIS A 44 -1.94 -13.43 0.88
N ASP A 45 -2.89 -13.28 1.80
CA ASP A 45 -3.51 -14.41 2.51
C ASP A 45 -4.23 -15.37 1.58
N LYS A 46 -4.96 -14.84 0.59
CA LYS A 46 -5.63 -15.64 -0.43
C LYS A 46 -4.61 -16.43 -1.26
N GLU A 47 -3.54 -15.77 -1.73
CA GLU A 47 -2.50 -16.43 -2.50
C GLU A 47 -1.80 -17.56 -1.73
N LEU A 48 -1.58 -17.39 -0.41
CA LEU A 48 -1.04 -18.44 0.46
C LEU A 48 -2.01 -19.63 0.60
N LYS A 49 -3.30 -19.35 0.79
CA LYS A 49 -4.33 -20.42 0.84
C LYS A 49 -4.39 -21.20 -0.47
N ASP A 50 -4.37 -20.50 -1.60
CA ASP A 50 -4.39 -21.12 -2.94
C ASP A 50 -3.11 -21.92 -3.22
N MET A 51 -1.95 -21.46 -2.74
CA MET A 51 -0.69 -22.21 -2.80
C MET A 51 -0.79 -23.50 -1.98
N ASN A 52 -1.23 -23.43 -0.73
CA ASN A 52 -1.36 -24.60 0.15
C ASN A 52 -2.35 -25.64 -0.43
N ALA A 53 -3.47 -25.18 -0.99
CA ALA A 53 -4.43 -26.05 -1.65
C ALA A 53 -3.82 -26.77 -2.87
N ARG A 54 -3.02 -26.06 -3.68
CA ARG A 54 -2.28 -26.67 -4.79
C ARG A 54 -1.26 -27.70 -4.32
N GLN A 55 -0.51 -27.41 -3.26
CA GLN A 55 0.48 -28.34 -2.68
C GLN A 55 -0.18 -29.62 -2.13
N ALA A 56 -1.33 -29.48 -1.48
CA ALA A 56 -2.13 -30.62 -1.03
C ALA A 56 -2.60 -31.49 -2.21
N LYS A 57 -3.12 -30.86 -3.28
CA LYS A 57 -3.53 -31.56 -4.51
C LYS A 57 -2.36 -32.32 -5.14
N ILE A 58 -1.20 -31.69 -5.30
CA ILE A 58 0.01 -32.33 -5.84
C ILE A 58 0.41 -33.54 -4.98
N SER A 59 0.29 -33.46 -3.66
CA SER A 59 0.67 -34.55 -2.75
C SER A 59 -0.25 -35.77 -2.90
N VAL A 60 -1.55 -35.54 -3.07
CA VAL A 60 -2.54 -36.59 -3.37
C VAL A 60 -2.28 -37.19 -4.74
N GLU A 61 -2.09 -36.36 -5.77
CA GLU A 61 -1.81 -36.81 -7.14
C GLU A 61 -0.52 -37.63 -7.22
N THR A 62 0.55 -37.19 -6.54
CA THR A 62 1.82 -37.95 -6.45
C THR A 62 1.60 -39.33 -5.86
N SER A 63 0.77 -39.44 -4.82
CA SER A 63 0.48 -40.73 -4.18
C SER A 63 -0.31 -41.65 -5.11
N LYS A 64 -1.27 -41.10 -5.87
CA LYS A 64 -2.04 -41.82 -6.89
C LYS A 64 -1.17 -42.25 -8.08
N GLU A 65 -0.28 -41.39 -8.55
CA GLU A 65 0.67 -41.66 -9.64
C GLU A 65 1.55 -42.86 -9.31
N VAL A 66 2.17 -42.87 -8.12
CA VAL A 66 3.04 -43.98 -7.68
C VAL A 66 2.24 -45.28 -7.47
N ALA A 67 1.01 -45.18 -6.95
CA ALA A 67 0.15 -46.35 -6.77
C ALA A 67 -0.26 -47.00 -8.11
N ASN A 68 -0.54 -46.17 -9.13
CA ASN A 68 -0.99 -46.60 -10.45
C ASN A 68 0.16 -46.93 -11.42
N ASP A 69 1.41 -46.67 -11.04
CA ASP A 69 2.58 -47.00 -11.84
C ASP A 69 2.74 -48.53 -11.97
N LYS A 70 2.53 -49.03 -13.19
CA LYS A 70 2.62 -50.47 -13.52
C LYS A 70 4.07 -50.97 -13.64
N THR A 71 5.04 -50.08 -13.70
CA THR A 71 6.47 -50.45 -13.75
C THR A 71 7.02 -50.87 -12.38
N LEU A 72 6.36 -50.45 -11.30
CA LEU A 72 6.69 -50.81 -9.92
C LEU A 72 5.91 -52.08 -9.53
N LYS A 73 6.60 -53.22 -9.50
CA LYS A 73 5.98 -54.55 -9.37
C LYS A 73 5.75 -54.95 -7.92
N THR A 74 6.57 -54.43 -6.99
CA THR A 74 6.47 -54.77 -5.57
C THR A 74 5.98 -53.59 -4.72
N LYS A 75 5.36 -53.90 -3.58
CA LYS A 75 4.99 -52.89 -2.57
C LYS A 75 6.22 -52.08 -2.11
N GLN A 76 7.35 -52.75 -1.90
CA GLN A 76 8.58 -52.11 -1.44
C GLN A 76 9.12 -51.09 -2.46
N GLU A 77 9.05 -51.39 -3.76
CA GLU A 77 9.42 -50.45 -4.82
C GLU A 77 8.50 -49.21 -4.83
N LYS A 78 7.19 -49.42 -4.72
CA LYS A 78 6.20 -48.32 -4.62
C LYS A 78 6.45 -47.45 -3.40
N ASP A 79 6.68 -48.05 -2.24
CA ASP A 79 6.97 -47.32 -1.01
C ASP A 79 8.28 -46.54 -1.08
N ARG A 80 9.33 -47.14 -1.68
CA ARG A 80 10.61 -46.45 -1.92
C ARG A 80 10.42 -45.24 -2.83
N ARG A 81 9.70 -45.41 -3.95
CA ARG A 81 9.45 -44.34 -4.92
C ARG A 81 8.58 -43.22 -4.33
N LEU A 82 7.58 -43.58 -3.53
CA LEU A 82 6.72 -42.62 -2.84
C LEU A 82 7.51 -41.76 -1.85
N ARG A 83 8.42 -42.36 -1.07
CA ARG A 83 9.29 -41.61 -0.13
C ARG A 83 10.18 -40.61 -0.86
N GLU A 84 10.81 -41.01 -1.94
CA GLU A 84 11.66 -40.14 -2.77
C GLU A 84 10.86 -38.95 -3.34
N LYS A 85 9.69 -39.23 -3.94
CA LYS A 85 8.80 -38.19 -4.48
C LYS A 85 8.29 -37.24 -3.38
N LYS A 86 7.94 -37.76 -2.20
CA LYS A 86 7.54 -36.94 -1.04
C LYS A 86 8.66 -36.03 -0.58
N GLN A 87 9.90 -36.53 -0.48
CA GLN A 87 11.06 -35.70 -0.13
C GLN A 87 11.27 -34.56 -1.14
N ASN A 88 11.19 -34.87 -2.44
CA ASN A 88 11.32 -33.88 -3.50
C ASN A 88 10.20 -32.83 -3.46
N ASN A 89 8.96 -33.25 -3.23
CA ASN A 89 7.82 -32.35 -3.10
C ASN A 89 7.99 -31.42 -1.89
N THR A 90 8.41 -31.95 -0.73
CA THR A 90 8.67 -31.12 0.47
C THR A 90 9.71 -30.04 0.17
N LYS A 91 10.82 -30.38 -0.48
CA LYS A 91 11.84 -29.40 -0.87
C LYS A 91 11.25 -28.31 -1.78
N LYS A 92 10.54 -28.72 -2.83
CA LYS A 92 9.90 -27.80 -3.78
C LYS A 92 8.90 -26.86 -3.09
N PHE A 93 8.06 -27.38 -2.20
CA PHE A 93 7.06 -26.59 -1.48
C PHE A 93 7.69 -25.55 -0.54
N MET A 94 8.82 -25.90 0.08
CA MET A 94 9.59 -24.97 0.90
C MET A 94 10.18 -23.83 0.07
N ASP A 95 10.75 -24.13 -1.10
CA ASP A 95 11.32 -23.13 -2.00
C ASP A 95 10.24 -22.21 -2.60
N GLU A 96 9.09 -22.76 -2.97
CA GLU A 96 7.91 -22.00 -3.39
C GLU A 96 7.45 -21.03 -2.30
N ARG A 97 7.30 -21.52 -1.05
CA ARG A 97 6.91 -20.68 0.08
C ARG A 97 7.91 -19.56 0.33
N LYS A 98 9.21 -19.86 0.30
CA LYS A 98 10.27 -18.85 0.47
C LYS A 98 10.18 -17.77 -0.61
N THR A 99 9.98 -18.18 -1.87
CA THR A 99 9.85 -17.27 -3.00
C THR A 99 8.60 -16.39 -2.87
N GLN A 100 7.49 -16.98 -2.45
CA GLN A 100 6.23 -16.27 -2.22
C GLN A 100 6.36 -15.23 -1.10
N THR A 101 7.00 -15.56 0.02
CA THR A 101 7.26 -14.61 1.12
C THR A 101 8.13 -13.43 0.66
N ILE A 102 9.20 -13.70 -0.11
CA ILE A 102 10.06 -12.64 -0.65
C ILE A 102 9.26 -11.72 -1.57
N LYS A 103 8.40 -12.29 -2.43
CA LYS A 103 7.53 -11.52 -3.32
C LYS A 103 6.56 -10.63 -2.52
N HIS A 104 5.87 -11.19 -1.53
CA HIS A 104 4.94 -10.43 -0.67
C HIS A 104 5.62 -9.27 0.06
N ASN A 105 6.80 -9.50 0.62
CA ASN A 105 7.56 -8.45 1.29
C ASN A 105 7.98 -7.33 0.33
N ARG A 106 8.44 -7.69 -0.88
CA ARG A 106 8.77 -6.69 -1.92
C ARG A 106 7.57 -5.88 -2.36
N GLU A 107 6.39 -6.49 -2.47
CA GLU A 107 5.16 -5.79 -2.82
C GLU A 107 4.74 -4.80 -1.72
N LYS A 108 4.82 -5.20 -0.44
CA LYS A 108 4.57 -4.30 0.69
C LYS A 108 5.53 -3.12 0.70
N GLU A 109 6.83 -3.37 0.49
CA GLU A 109 7.84 -2.31 0.50
C GLU A 109 7.64 -1.32 -0.65
N LYS A 110 7.36 -1.81 -1.85
CA LYS A 110 7.03 -0.93 -2.99
C LYS A 110 5.82 -0.06 -2.70
N LEU A 111 4.78 -0.63 -2.08
CA LEU A 111 3.57 0.13 -1.74
C LEU A 111 3.87 1.22 -0.72
N LYS A 112 4.68 0.93 0.31
CA LYS A 112 5.13 1.94 1.29
C LYS A 112 5.90 3.08 0.64
N VAL A 113 6.85 2.77 -0.24
CA VAL A 113 7.62 3.81 -0.96
C VAL A 113 6.70 4.73 -1.77
N VAL A 114 5.65 4.16 -2.40
CA VAL A 114 4.64 4.96 -3.11
C VAL A 114 3.84 5.82 -2.13
N HIS A 115 3.43 5.28 -0.98
CA HIS A 115 2.69 6.01 0.05
C HIS A 115 3.49 7.18 0.63
N ASP A 116 4.76 6.96 0.94
CA ASP A 116 5.66 8.00 1.45
C ASP A 116 5.83 9.13 0.44
N LYS A 117 6.01 8.78 -0.85
CA LYS A 117 6.12 9.76 -1.93
C LYS A 117 4.82 10.57 -2.09
N GLN A 118 3.66 9.92 -2.03
CA GLN A 118 2.36 10.61 -2.13
C GLN A 118 2.17 11.62 -0.99
N LEU A 119 2.57 11.27 0.25
CA LEU A 119 2.47 12.16 1.40
C LEU A 119 3.46 13.34 1.30
N ASP A 120 4.67 13.10 0.81
CA ASP A 120 5.68 14.14 0.57
C ASP A 120 5.22 15.13 -0.50
N GLU A 121 4.70 14.62 -1.63
CA GLU A 121 4.12 15.45 -2.70
C GLU A 121 2.92 16.26 -2.20
N LEU A 122 1.98 15.63 -1.50
CA LEU A 122 0.84 16.32 -0.90
C LEU A 122 1.28 17.43 0.06
N SER A 123 2.29 17.17 0.90
CA SER A 123 2.79 18.16 1.85
C SER A 123 3.41 19.37 1.13
N LYS A 124 4.21 19.13 0.10
CA LYS A 124 4.80 20.20 -0.73
C LYS A 124 3.75 21.03 -1.43
N ASP A 125 2.74 20.40 -2.03
CA ASP A 125 1.66 21.10 -2.72
C ASP A 125 0.86 21.99 -1.77
N LEU A 126 0.59 21.49 -0.55
CA LEU A 126 -0.11 22.26 0.49
C LEU A 126 0.74 23.42 1.01
N ASP A 127 2.02 23.22 1.24
CA ASP A 127 2.92 24.28 1.70
C ASP A 127 3.11 25.36 0.60
N ASN A 128 3.20 24.97 -0.67
CA ASN A 128 3.23 25.88 -1.80
C ASN A 128 1.94 26.70 -1.91
N LEU A 129 0.78 26.06 -1.75
CA LEU A 129 -0.52 26.73 -1.76
C LEU A 129 -0.61 27.76 -0.64
N ILE A 130 -0.23 27.39 0.59
CA ILE A 130 -0.22 28.29 1.74
C ILE A 130 0.73 29.48 1.50
N ALA A 131 1.90 29.23 0.91
CA ALA A 131 2.85 30.30 0.58
C ALA A 131 2.27 31.29 -0.46
N MET A 132 1.57 30.79 -1.47
CA MET A 132 0.88 31.61 -2.48
C MET A 132 -0.19 32.50 -1.82
N TYR A 133 -1.05 31.94 -0.98
CA TYR A 133 -2.08 32.72 -0.25
C TYR A 133 -1.47 33.79 0.66
N LYS A 134 -0.34 33.52 1.31
CA LYS A 134 0.38 34.53 2.12
C LYS A 134 0.97 35.65 1.27
N MET A 135 1.45 35.34 0.06
CA MET A 135 1.97 36.32 -0.88
C MET A 135 0.84 37.24 -1.37
N GLU A 136 -0.29 36.67 -1.77
CA GLU A 136 -1.49 37.41 -2.18
C GLU A 136 -2.03 38.33 -1.07
N GLU A 137 -2.04 37.86 0.19
CA GLU A 137 -2.41 38.70 1.34
C GLU A 137 -1.46 39.91 1.49
N GLY A 138 -0.15 39.69 1.33
CA GLY A 138 0.86 40.76 1.39
C GLY A 138 0.69 41.79 0.28
N GLU A 139 0.43 41.34 -0.94
CA GLU A 139 0.14 42.22 -2.09
C GLU A 139 -1.15 43.01 -1.88
N ALA A 140 -2.22 42.38 -1.38
CA ALA A 140 -3.48 43.04 -1.06
C ALA A 140 -3.33 44.11 0.04
N ALA A 141 -2.47 43.86 1.04
CA ALA A 141 -2.16 44.84 2.08
C ALA A 141 -1.38 46.05 1.53
N LEU A 142 -0.52 45.85 0.53
CA LEU A 142 0.23 46.93 -0.14
C LEU A 142 -0.66 47.72 -1.13
N GLY A 143 -1.48 47.03 -1.93
CA GLY A 143 -2.40 47.64 -2.89
C GLY A 143 -3.56 48.39 -2.23
N GLY A 144 -4.07 47.87 -1.10
CA GLY A 144 -5.12 48.54 -0.32
C GLY A 144 -4.69 49.86 0.33
N ASN A 145 -3.38 50.15 0.41
CA ASN A 145 -2.85 51.46 0.80
C ASN A 145 -2.82 52.47 -0.38
N MET A 146 -2.92 52.02 -1.64
CA MET A 146 -3.05 52.90 -2.81
C MET A 146 -4.51 53.23 -3.16
N GLU A 147 -5.46 52.42 -2.70
CA GLU A 147 -6.90 52.71 -2.81
C GLU A 147 -7.38 53.60 -1.66
N CYS A 148 -6.89 54.84 -1.62
CA CYS A 148 -7.58 55.89 -0.89
C CYS A 148 -8.92 56.15 -1.59
N PHE A 149 -10.02 55.68 -1.00
CA PHE A 149 -11.38 55.98 -1.47
C PHE A 149 -11.56 57.49 -1.57
N ALA A 150 -11.78 57.99 -2.78
CA ALA A 150 -12.18 59.37 -3.08
C ALA A 150 -13.67 59.59 -2.81
#